data_AF-A0A829PEK2-F1
#
_entry.id   AF-A0A829PEK2-F1
#
_cell.length_a   1.000
_cell.length_b   1.000
_cell.length_c   1.000
_cell.angle_alpha   90.00
_cell.angle_beta   90.00
_cell.angle_gamma   90.00
#
_symmetry.space_group_name_H-M   'P 1'
#
loop_
_entity.id
_entity.type
_entity.pdbx_description
1 polymer ?
#
loop_
_entity_poly.entity_id
_entity_poly.type
_entity_poly.pdbx_seq_one_letter_code
_entity_poly.pdbx_strand_id
1 'polypeptide(L)'
;MSTQRPVRRALISVYDKTGLEELASGLHAAGVELVSTGSTAKTIAAASIPVTPVEDVTGFPEVLDGRVKTLHPHVHAGVLADTRREEHLTQLEELGVQGFELVVVNLYPFAATVASGASEDECVEQIDIGGPSMVRAAAKNHPSVAVVVDPAAYGEVLAAVTAGGFTLEARKVLAAKAFRHTAEYDVAVAGWLSGVAEPGDAELPSWIGGTWNRSAVLRYGENPHQQAALYIGAAGQGLAQAEQLHGKEMSYNNYTDADAAWRAAWDQDKACAAIIKHANPCGIAVSDISIADAHLKAHECDPLSAFGGVIAVNREVSVEMAERVADIFTEVIVAPGYADGAVEVLSRKKNVRLLRAAQPESGSTEWRQISGGLLVQERDALDAEGDDPANWTLVAGAAADADTLADLVFAWKVGRAVKSNAIVIASGGATIGVGMGQVNRVDAARLAVSRGGDRVSGAVAASDAFFPFPDGLEVLSQAGVRAVVHPGGSMRDELVTDAAKAAGITLYTTGARHFAH
;
A
#
# COMPACT_ATOMS: atom_id res chain seq x y z
N MET A 1 41.37 0.89 20.72
CA MET A 1 41.74 -0.14 19.72
C MET A 1 40.76 -0.05 18.57
N SER A 2 41.22 -0.10 17.32
CA SER A 2 40.34 0.03 16.15
C SER A 2 39.35 -1.13 16.09
N THR A 3 38.05 -0.84 15.90
CA THR A 3 37.01 -1.85 15.64
C THR A 3 36.91 -2.22 14.16
N GLN A 4 37.79 -1.63 13.35
CA GLN A 4 37.88 -1.82 11.92
C GLN A 4 38.61 -3.13 11.62
N ARG A 5 38.03 -3.93 10.72
CA ARG A 5 38.53 -5.26 10.38
C ARG A 5 38.85 -5.34 8.89
N PRO A 6 40.13 -5.50 8.50
CA PRO A 6 40.52 -5.67 7.11
C PRO A 6 39.84 -6.88 6.48
N VAL A 7 39.43 -6.75 5.22
CA VAL A 7 38.89 -7.87 4.46
C VAL A 7 40.05 -8.55 3.75
N ARG A 8 40.25 -9.85 4.02
CA ARG A 8 41.28 -10.66 3.36
C ARG A 8 40.67 -11.72 2.47
N ARG A 9 39.50 -12.23 2.86
CA ARG A 9 38.81 -13.29 2.14
C ARG A 9 37.32 -12.99 2.02
N ALA A 10 36.79 -13.08 0.80
CA ALA A 10 35.40 -12.79 0.48
C ALA A 10 34.69 -14.00 -0.14
N LEU A 11 33.56 -14.39 0.43
CA LEU A 11 32.66 -15.40 -0.15
C LEU A 11 31.57 -14.70 -0.96
N ILE A 12 31.50 -14.96 -2.26
CA ILE A 12 30.58 -14.30 -3.19
C ILE A 12 29.69 -15.35 -3.87
N SER A 13 28.38 -15.26 -3.66
CA SER A 13 27.40 -16.14 -4.31
C SER A 13 26.12 -15.37 -4.57
N VAL A 14 25.98 -14.83 -5.78
CA VAL A 14 24.90 -13.90 -6.13
C VAL A 14 24.06 -14.46 -7.28
N TYR A 15 22.75 -14.34 -7.20
CA TYR A 15 21.84 -14.53 -8.33
C TYR A 15 21.95 -13.34 -9.30
N ASP A 16 21.63 -12.14 -8.83
CA ASP A 16 21.75 -10.89 -9.59
C ASP A 16 23.23 -10.49 -9.69
N LYS A 17 23.72 -10.41 -10.93
CA LYS A 17 25.13 -10.14 -11.27
C LYS A 17 25.40 -8.65 -11.50
N THR A 18 24.42 -7.78 -11.29
CA THR A 18 24.59 -6.32 -11.42
C THR A 18 25.79 -5.84 -10.60
N GLY A 19 26.74 -5.15 -11.25
CA GLY A 19 27.95 -4.63 -10.60
C GLY A 19 28.97 -5.67 -10.10
N LEU A 20 28.77 -6.97 -10.38
CA LEU A 20 29.65 -8.03 -9.84
C LEU A 20 31.10 -7.89 -10.33
N GLU A 21 31.31 -7.60 -11.60
CA GLU A 21 32.66 -7.49 -12.18
C GLU A 21 33.45 -6.34 -11.53
N GLU A 22 32.81 -5.19 -11.34
CA GLU A 22 33.40 -4.01 -10.70
C GLU A 22 33.74 -4.31 -9.23
N LEU A 23 32.83 -4.98 -8.50
CA LEU A 23 33.07 -5.42 -7.13
C LEU A 23 34.25 -6.39 -7.06
N ALA A 24 34.25 -7.44 -7.88
CA ALA A 24 35.28 -8.47 -7.87
C ALA A 24 36.65 -7.89 -8.24
N SER A 25 36.70 -7.00 -9.25
CA SER A 25 37.92 -6.31 -9.67
C SER A 25 38.48 -5.44 -8.55
N GLY A 26 37.63 -4.64 -7.89
CA GLY A 26 38.04 -3.79 -6.79
C GLY A 26 38.53 -4.58 -5.57
N LEU A 27 37.85 -5.67 -5.22
CA LEU A 27 38.28 -6.56 -4.13
C LEU A 27 39.62 -7.23 -4.46
N HIS A 28 39.79 -7.74 -5.68
CA HIS A 28 41.04 -8.35 -6.12
C HIS A 28 42.20 -7.34 -6.12
N ALA A 29 41.97 -6.12 -6.60
CA ALA A 29 42.97 -5.04 -6.58
C ALA A 29 43.40 -4.66 -5.15
N ALA A 30 42.52 -4.83 -4.17
CA ALA A 30 42.82 -4.67 -2.75
C ALA A 30 43.51 -5.89 -2.11
N GLY A 31 43.81 -6.94 -2.88
CA GLY A 31 44.46 -8.16 -2.41
C GLY A 31 43.54 -9.13 -1.68
N VAL A 32 42.22 -9.01 -1.86
CA VAL A 32 41.23 -9.92 -1.27
C VAL A 32 41.17 -11.21 -2.08
N GLU A 33 41.29 -12.36 -1.41
CA GLU A 33 41.02 -13.67 -2.01
C GLU A 33 39.50 -13.83 -2.21
N LEU A 34 39.09 -14.17 -3.43
CA LEU A 34 37.70 -14.37 -3.80
C LEU A 34 37.37 -15.86 -3.79
N VAL A 35 36.36 -16.26 -3.02
CA VAL A 35 35.78 -17.59 -3.03
C VAL A 35 34.37 -17.51 -3.61
N SER A 36 34.04 -18.33 -4.60
CA SER A 36 32.73 -18.27 -5.25
C SER A 36 32.28 -19.63 -5.79
N THR A 37 31.02 -19.73 -6.22
CA THR A 37 30.41 -20.98 -6.70
C THR A 37 29.66 -20.78 -8.01
N GLY A 38 29.55 -21.86 -8.79
CA GLY A 38 28.66 -21.96 -9.95
C GLY A 38 28.83 -20.84 -10.97
N SER A 39 27.71 -20.24 -11.39
CA SER A 39 27.70 -19.16 -12.38
C SER A 39 28.42 -17.89 -11.91
N THR A 40 28.41 -17.59 -10.61
CA THR A 40 29.12 -16.43 -10.04
C THR A 40 30.62 -16.55 -10.24
N ALA A 41 31.20 -17.72 -9.92
CA ALA A 41 32.62 -17.99 -10.14
C ALA A 41 32.98 -17.89 -11.63
N LYS A 42 32.13 -18.43 -12.52
CA LYS A 42 32.33 -18.35 -13.97
C LYS A 42 32.35 -16.90 -14.47
N THR A 43 31.44 -16.04 -13.98
CA THR A 43 31.41 -14.61 -14.33
C THR A 43 32.67 -13.89 -13.88
N ILE A 44 33.13 -14.12 -12.65
CA ILE A 44 34.37 -13.51 -12.12
C ILE A 44 35.59 -13.98 -12.93
N ALA A 45 35.70 -15.29 -13.18
CA ALA A 45 36.80 -15.87 -13.94
C ALA A 45 36.84 -15.38 -15.41
N ALA A 46 35.68 -15.13 -16.03
CA ALA A 46 35.60 -14.58 -17.39
C ALA A 46 36.22 -13.18 -17.51
N ALA A 47 36.22 -12.40 -16.42
CA ALA A 47 36.93 -11.12 -16.32
C ALA A 47 38.44 -11.29 -16.03
N SER A 48 38.98 -12.51 -16.13
CA SER A 48 40.38 -12.86 -15.82
C SER A 48 40.79 -12.57 -14.36
N ILE A 49 39.82 -12.53 -13.44
CA ILE A 49 40.06 -12.34 -12.01
C ILE A 49 40.20 -13.72 -11.35
N PRO A 50 41.28 -13.99 -10.59
CA PRO A 50 41.43 -15.24 -9.85
C PRO A 50 40.29 -15.43 -8.85
N VAL A 51 39.68 -16.61 -8.87
CA VAL A 51 38.60 -16.99 -7.95
C VAL A 51 38.79 -18.45 -7.54
N THR A 52 38.75 -18.70 -6.24
CA THR A 52 38.78 -20.04 -5.65
C THR A 52 37.36 -20.63 -5.70
N PRO A 53 37.14 -21.74 -6.41
CA PRO A 53 35.86 -22.46 -6.37
C PRO A 53 35.54 -22.94 -4.95
N VAL A 54 34.26 -22.91 -4.55
CA VAL A 54 33.82 -23.44 -3.25
C VAL A 54 34.15 -24.93 -3.12
N GLU A 55 34.15 -25.68 -4.21
CA GLU A 55 34.51 -27.11 -4.25
C GLU A 55 35.95 -27.36 -3.79
N ASP A 56 36.87 -26.41 -4.05
CA ASP A 56 38.26 -26.48 -3.59
C ASP A 56 38.36 -26.18 -2.08
N VAL A 57 37.43 -25.38 -1.54
CA VAL A 57 37.35 -25.09 -0.10
C VAL A 57 36.72 -26.25 0.67
N THR A 58 35.75 -26.95 0.07
CA THR A 58 35.00 -28.02 0.73
C THR A 58 35.59 -29.40 0.49
N GLY A 59 36.31 -29.61 -0.62
CA GLY A 59 36.68 -30.93 -1.12
C GLY A 59 35.47 -31.77 -1.58
N PHE A 60 34.31 -31.15 -1.76
CA PHE A 60 33.05 -31.82 -2.10
C PHE A 60 32.49 -31.26 -3.43
N PRO A 61 32.15 -32.13 -4.40
CA PRO A 61 31.69 -31.69 -5.71
C PRO A 61 30.28 -31.09 -5.67
N GLU A 62 29.94 -30.29 -6.68
CA GLU A 62 28.56 -29.85 -6.92
C GLU A 62 27.69 -31.06 -7.31
N VAL A 63 26.63 -31.33 -6.53
CA VAL A 63 25.68 -32.44 -6.73
C VAL A 63 24.25 -31.93 -6.57
N LEU A 64 23.27 -32.73 -7.02
CA LEU A 64 21.83 -32.40 -6.93
C LEU A 64 21.53 -31.01 -7.53
N ASP A 65 22.09 -30.75 -8.71
CA ASP A 65 21.98 -29.49 -9.43
C ASP A 65 22.37 -28.25 -8.60
N GLY A 66 23.30 -28.45 -7.67
CA GLY A 66 23.86 -27.38 -6.85
C GLY A 66 23.07 -27.06 -5.58
N ARG A 67 22.03 -27.83 -5.24
CA ARG A 67 21.17 -27.60 -4.06
C ARG A 67 21.91 -27.59 -2.72
N VAL A 68 23.05 -28.28 -2.62
CA VAL A 68 23.78 -28.47 -1.34
C VAL A 68 25.20 -27.93 -1.33
N LYS A 69 25.63 -27.22 -2.38
CA LYS A 69 27.06 -26.89 -2.61
C LYS A 69 27.72 -26.02 -1.54
N THR A 70 26.98 -25.13 -0.88
CA THR A 70 27.50 -24.27 0.20
C THR A 70 27.12 -24.73 1.60
N LEU A 71 26.27 -25.76 1.73
CA LEU A 71 25.80 -26.31 3.00
C LEU A 71 26.86 -27.23 3.62
N HIS A 72 28.08 -26.71 3.80
CA HIS A 72 29.24 -27.47 4.23
C HIS A 72 29.93 -26.82 5.45
N PRO A 73 30.41 -27.62 6.42
CA PRO A 73 31.12 -27.08 7.58
C PRO A 73 32.34 -26.23 7.24
N HIS A 74 33.08 -26.53 6.17
CA HIS A 74 34.26 -25.71 5.79
C HIS A 74 33.87 -24.30 5.32
N VAL A 75 32.65 -24.12 4.79
CA VAL A 75 32.11 -22.80 4.49
C VAL A 75 31.59 -22.15 5.78
N HIS A 76 30.70 -22.85 6.49
CA HIS A 76 30.01 -22.26 7.63
C HIS A 76 30.91 -22.06 8.86
N ALA A 77 31.93 -22.87 9.10
CA ALA A 77 32.91 -22.63 10.16
C ALA A 77 33.72 -21.36 9.88
N GLY A 78 34.16 -21.15 8.64
CA GLY A 78 34.84 -19.92 8.23
C GLY A 78 33.98 -18.67 8.38
N VAL A 79 32.65 -18.81 8.25
CA VAL A 79 31.70 -17.70 8.43
C VAL A 79 31.28 -17.52 9.90
N LEU A 80 31.11 -18.58 10.68
CA LEU A 80 30.51 -18.55 12.04
C LEU A 80 31.53 -18.49 13.17
N ALA A 81 32.81 -18.73 12.92
CA ALA A 81 33.83 -18.65 13.95
C ALA A 81 33.89 -17.22 14.54
N ASP A 82 33.56 -17.09 15.83
CA ASP A 82 33.69 -15.84 16.54
C ASP A 82 35.16 -15.58 16.85
N THR A 83 35.80 -14.81 15.98
CA THR A 83 37.22 -14.44 16.08
C THR A 83 37.59 -13.62 17.32
N ARG A 84 36.63 -13.23 18.16
CA ARG A 84 36.90 -12.65 19.49
C ARG A 84 37.27 -13.73 20.52
N ARG A 85 37.01 -15.00 20.20
CA ARG A 85 37.30 -16.17 21.05
C ARG A 85 38.50 -16.91 20.46
N GLU A 86 39.57 -16.99 21.24
CA GLU A 86 40.79 -17.72 20.84
C GLU A 86 40.51 -19.19 20.53
N GLU A 87 39.66 -19.85 21.32
CA GLU A 87 39.22 -21.23 21.10
C GLU A 87 38.65 -21.47 19.68
N HIS A 88 37.89 -20.52 19.15
CA HIS A 88 37.33 -20.65 17.80
C HIS A 88 38.40 -20.50 16.71
N LEU A 89 39.42 -19.66 16.96
CA LEU A 89 40.55 -19.50 16.03
C LEU A 89 41.41 -20.77 16.02
N THR A 90 41.70 -21.35 17.18
CA THR A 90 42.42 -22.63 17.29
C THR A 90 41.67 -23.74 16.55
N GLN A 91 40.34 -23.82 16.70
CA GLN A 91 39.54 -24.80 15.98
C GLN A 91 39.57 -24.61 14.46
N LEU A 92 39.58 -23.37 13.97
CA LEU A 92 39.75 -23.10 12.54
C LEU A 92 41.10 -23.61 12.03
N GLU A 93 42.17 -23.37 12.79
CA GLU A 93 43.52 -23.86 12.45
C GLU A 93 43.60 -25.39 12.45
N GLU A 94 43.06 -26.06 13.48
CA GLU A 94 43.03 -27.53 13.58
C GLU A 94 42.25 -28.18 12.43
N LEU A 95 41.18 -27.54 11.97
CA LEU A 95 40.35 -28.02 10.86
C LEU A 95 40.89 -27.60 9.49
N GLY A 96 41.94 -26.78 9.42
CA GLY A 96 42.45 -26.24 8.16
C GLY A 96 41.47 -25.30 7.44
N VAL A 97 40.56 -24.66 8.18
CA VAL A 97 39.53 -23.77 7.63
C VAL A 97 39.95 -22.31 7.81
N GLN A 98 39.94 -21.55 6.72
CA GLN A 98 40.18 -20.11 6.77
C GLN A 98 38.89 -19.32 6.95
N GLY A 99 38.92 -18.29 7.78
CA GLY A 99 37.78 -17.39 8.01
C GLY A 99 37.43 -16.52 6.82
N PHE A 100 36.21 -15.96 6.83
CA PHE A 100 35.76 -14.95 5.88
C PHE A 100 35.46 -13.64 6.61
N GLU A 101 35.93 -12.51 6.08
CA GLU A 101 35.55 -11.20 6.61
C GLU A 101 34.43 -10.53 5.82
N LEU A 102 34.17 -11.00 4.60
CA LEU A 102 33.11 -10.48 3.74
C LEU A 102 32.32 -11.64 3.13
N VAL A 103 30.99 -11.55 3.19
CA VAL A 103 30.05 -12.45 2.52
C VAL A 103 29.11 -11.60 1.67
N VAL A 104 29.07 -11.86 0.37
CA VAL A 104 28.23 -11.15 -0.61
C VAL A 104 27.27 -12.14 -1.24
N VAL A 105 25.99 -12.04 -0.89
CA VAL A 105 24.96 -12.99 -1.31
C VAL A 105 23.65 -12.26 -1.53
N ASN A 106 23.10 -12.31 -2.75
CA ASN A 106 21.71 -11.95 -3.03
C ASN A 106 20.94 -13.21 -3.45
N LEU A 107 19.68 -13.28 -3.05
CA LEU A 107 18.87 -14.48 -3.13
C LEU A 107 18.24 -14.65 -4.51
N TYR A 108 17.72 -15.85 -4.77
CA TYR A 108 16.93 -16.12 -5.97
C TYR A 108 15.65 -15.26 -5.93
N PRO A 109 15.17 -14.76 -7.08
CA PRO A 109 14.09 -13.78 -7.14
C PRO A 109 12.73 -14.48 -7.04
N PHE A 110 12.47 -15.15 -5.91
CA PHE A 110 11.29 -15.99 -5.70
C PHE A 110 9.99 -15.23 -5.99
N ALA A 111 9.82 -14.04 -5.40
CA ALA A 111 8.64 -13.22 -5.61
C ALA A 111 8.44 -12.82 -7.10
N ALA A 112 9.53 -12.54 -7.82
CA ALA A 112 9.45 -12.22 -9.24
C ALA A 112 9.14 -13.45 -10.11
N THR A 113 9.59 -14.64 -9.69
CA THR A 113 9.27 -15.91 -10.36
C THR A 113 7.81 -16.28 -10.19
N VAL A 114 7.25 -16.09 -8.99
CA VAL A 114 5.81 -16.25 -8.77
C VAL A 114 5.02 -15.25 -9.64
N ALA A 115 5.44 -13.98 -9.65
CA ALA A 115 4.79 -12.94 -10.44
C ALA A 115 4.89 -13.14 -11.96
N SER A 116 5.86 -13.92 -12.46
CA SER A 116 5.97 -14.22 -13.90
C SER A 116 4.98 -15.29 -14.37
N GLY A 117 4.23 -15.92 -13.45
CA GLY A 117 3.33 -17.03 -13.76
C GLY A 117 4.04 -18.35 -14.00
N ALA A 118 5.24 -18.53 -13.43
CA ALA A 118 5.95 -19.80 -13.45
C ALA A 118 5.12 -20.93 -12.81
N SER A 119 5.35 -22.16 -13.24
CA SER A 119 4.70 -23.35 -12.66
C SER A 119 5.10 -23.57 -11.20
N GLU A 120 4.33 -24.39 -10.48
CA GLU A 120 4.64 -24.74 -9.10
C GLU A 120 6.03 -25.36 -8.95
N ASP A 121 6.39 -26.29 -9.83
CA ASP A 121 7.72 -26.92 -9.84
C ASP A 121 8.83 -25.89 -10.06
N GLU A 122 8.65 -24.95 -11.00
CA GLU A 122 9.62 -23.87 -11.24
C GLU A 122 9.77 -22.93 -10.03
N CYS A 123 8.66 -22.63 -9.34
CA CYS A 123 8.70 -21.83 -8.11
C CYS A 123 9.42 -22.56 -6.99
N VAL A 124 9.19 -23.88 -6.82
CA VAL A 124 9.87 -24.72 -5.83
C VAL A 124 11.37 -24.75 -6.08
N GLU A 125 11.82 -24.85 -7.34
CA GLU A 125 13.24 -24.78 -7.70
C GLU A 125 13.88 -23.41 -7.38
N GLN A 126 13.09 -22.35 -7.27
CA GLN A 126 13.58 -21.03 -6.87
C GLN A 126 13.68 -20.84 -5.34
N ILE A 127 13.31 -21.84 -4.53
CA ILE A 127 13.48 -21.79 -3.08
C ILE A 127 14.96 -22.03 -2.72
N ASP A 128 15.71 -20.95 -2.56
CA ASP A 128 17.11 -20.96 -2.14
C ASP A 128 17.26 -21.41 -0.68
N ILE A 129 18.13 -22.40 -0.45
CA ILE A 129 18.51 -22.91 0.87
C ILE A 129 19.91 -22.41 1.28
N GLY A 130 20.85 -22.43 0.34
CA GLY A 130 22.25 -22.10 0.60
C GLY A 130 22.44 -20.61 0.85
N GLY A 131 21.81 -19.75 0.04
CA GLY A 131 21.87 -18.30 0.16
C GLY A 131 21.40 -17.80 1.53
N PRO A 132 20.15 -18.09 1.96
CA PRO A 132 19.66 -17.66 3.27
C PRO A 132 20.50 -18.23 4.42
N SER A 133 21.00 -19.46 4.29
CA SER A 133 21.89 -20.08 5.31
C SER A 133 23.19 -19.29 5.47
N MET A 134 23.85 -18.90 4.38
CA MET A 134 25.07 -18.10 4.41
C MET A 134 24.81 -16.68 4.93
N VAL A 135 23.74 -16.03 4.46
CA VAL A 135 23.34 -14.68 4.89
C VAL A 135 23.09 -14.63 6.39
N ARG A 136 22.29 -15.57 6.92
CA ARG A 136 21.99 -15.65 8.36
C ARG A 136 23.24 -15.97 9.18
N ALA A 137 24.11 -16.85 8.70
CA ALA A 137 25.36 -17.19 9.37
C ALA A 137 26.28 -15.97 9.49
N ALA A 138 26.50 -15.24 8.41
CA ALA A 138 27.33 -14.04 8.38
C ALA A 138 26.74 -12.92 9.24
N ALA A 139 25.42 -12.68 9.15
CA ALA A 139 24.72 -11.70 9.96
C ALA A 139 24.78 -12.01 11.47
N LYS A 140 24.63 -13.28 11.85
CA LYS A 140 24.81 -13.74 13.24
C LYS A 140 26.21 -13.44 13.74
N ASN A 141 27.23 -13.65 12.92
CA ASN A 141 28.64 -13.40 13.25
C ASN A 141 29.14 -12.00 12.82
N HIS A 142 28.27 -10.99 12.80
CA HIS A 142 28.65 -9.61 12.47
C HIS A 142 29.77 -8.98 13.31
N PRO A 143 30.11 -9.45 14.53
CA PRO A 143 31.35 -9.00 15.17
C PRO A 143 32.61 -9.32 14.37
N SER A 144 32.57 -10.37 13.54
CA SER A 144 33.69 -10.86 12.72
C SER A 144 33.50 -10.60 11.22
N VAL A 145 32.28 -10.72 10.70
CA VAL A 145 31.99 -10.79 9.26
C VAL A 145 31.08 -9.65 8.80
N ALA A 146 31.38 -9.03 7.66
CA ALA A 146 30.46 -8.14 6.97
C ALA A 146 29.61 -8.93 5.96
N VAL A 147 28.30 -8.70 5.93
CA VAL A 147 27.37 -9.37 5.02
C VAL A 147 26.69 -8.34 4.11
N VAL A 148 26.67 -8.58 2.80
CA VAL A 148 26.10 -7.66 1.81
C VAL A 148 25.11 -8.44 0.94
N VAL A 149 23.88 -7.94 0.87
CA VAL A 149 22.77 -8.61 0.19
C VAL A 149 22.19 -7.84 -0.99
N ASP A 150 22.71 -6.64 -1.25
CA ASP A 150 22.17 -5.71 -2.25
C ASP A 150 23.32 -5.14 -3.11
N PRO A 151 23.27 -5.30 -4.44
CA PRO A 151 24.23 -4.71 -5.37
C PRO A 151 24.42 -3.19 -5.21
N ALA A 152 23.37 -2.45 -4.80
CA ALA A 152 23.46 -1.00 -4.61
C ALA A 152 24.51 -0.61 -3.54
N ALA A 153 24.89 -1.53 -2.65
CA ALA A 153 25.90 -1.30 -1.63
C ALA A 153 27.35 -1.53 -2.10
N TYR A 154 27.59 -2.06 -3.31
CA TYR A 154 28.93 -2.47 -3.74
C TYR A 154 29.95 -1.33 -3.76
N GLY A 155 29.53 -0.11 -4.11
CA GLY A 155 30.38 1.07 -4.00
C GLY A 155 30.86 1.34 -2.57
N GLU A 156 29.95 1.24 -1.59
CA GLU A 156 30.28 1.39 -0.16
C GLU A 156 31.21 0.27 0.34
N VAL A 157 31.04 -0.95 -0.20
CA VAL A 157 31.92 -2.10 0.11
C VAL A 157 33.35 -1.80 -0.32
N LEU A 158 33.56 -1.37 -1.56
CA LEU A 158 34.89 -1.06 -2.08
C LEU A 158 35.55 0.09 -1.29
N ALA A 159 34.78 1.11 -0.94
CA ALA A 159 35.25 2.21 -0.10
C ALA A 159 35.68 1.71 1.29
N ALA A 160 34.88 0.86 1.92
CA ALA A 160 35.20 0.28 3.23
C ALA A 160 36.46 -0.59 3.17
N VAL A 161 36.59 -1.47 2.18
CA VAL A 161 37.76 -2.34 2.00
C VAL A 161 39.03 -1.51 1.81
N THR A 162 38.99 -0.49 0.94
CA THR A 162 40.12 0.42 0.71
C THR A 162 40.51 1.19 1.97
N ALA A 163 39.54 1.53 2.83
CA ALA A 163 39.78 2.22 4.09
C ALA A 163 40.34 1.32 5.22
N GLY A 164 40.63 0.04 4.95
CA GLY A 164 41.09 -0.93 5.97
C GLY A 164 39.98 -1.83 6.53
N GLY A 165 38.83 -1.88 5.83
CA GLY A 165 37.69 -2.75 6.09
C GLY A 165 36.58 -2.11 6.93
N PHE A 166 35.61 -2.92 7.35
CA PHE A 166 34.38 -2.43 8.00
C PHE A 166 34.59 -2.17 9.50
N THR A 167 33.91 -1.15 10.03
CA THR A 167 33.76 -0.94 11.48
C THR A 167 32.71 -1.90 12.06
N LEU A 168 32.72 -2.09 13.38
CA LEU A 168 31.68 -2.90 14.05
C LEU A 168 30.26 -2.34 13.82
N GLU A 169 30.10 -1.02 13.87
CA GLU A 169 28.80 -0.38 13.67
C GLU A 169 28.29 -0.56 12.23
N ALA A 170 29.17 -0.47 11.23
CA ALA A 170 28.80 -0.79 9.85
C ALA A 170 28.35 -2.25 9.71
N ARG A 171 29.06 -3.20 10.34
CA ARG A 171 28.69 -4.63 10.30
C ARG A 171 27.35 -4.91 10.99
N LYS A 172 27.02 -4.21 12.10
CA LYS A 172 25.69 -4.31 12.73
C LYS A 172 24.57 -3.85 11.81
N VAL A 173 24.76 -2.72 11.11
CA VAL A 173 23.78 -2.21 10.13
C VAL A 173 23.59 -3.21 8.99
N LEU A 174 24.68 -3.74 8.45
CA LEU A 174 24.66 -4.78 7.41
C LEU A 174 23.94 -6.05 7.87
N ALA A 175 24.19 -6.52 9.09
CA ALA A 175 23.50 -7.68 9.67
C ALA A 175 21.99 -7.46 9.83
N ALA A 176 21.57 -6.26 10.24
CA ALA A 176 20.16 -5.90 10.33
C ALA A 176 19.48 -5.81 8.95
N LYS A 177 20.20 -5.35 7.90
CA LYS A 177 19.72 -5.42 6.51
C LYS A 177 19.58 -6.86 6.04
N ALA A 178 20.58 -7.70 6.31
CA ALA A 178 20.59 -9.11 5.93
C ALA A 178 19.42 -9.91 6.53
N PHE A 179 19.15 -9.76 7.83
CA PHE A 179 18.00 -10.45 8.45
C PHE A 179 16.65 -9.95 7.96
N ARG A 180 16.52 -8.66 7.62
CA ARG A 180 15.30 -8.14 6.97
C ARG A 180 15.11 -8.74 5.59
N HIS A 181 16.15 -8.80 4.78
CA HIS A 181 16.09 -9.41 3.45
C HIS A 181 15.64 -10.88 3.51
N THR A 182 16.16 -11.67 4.46
CA THR A 182 15.68 -13.06 4.64
C THR A 182 14.26 -13.13 5.17
N ALA A 183 13.83 -12.20 6.04
CA ALA A 183 12.44 -12.18 6.51
C ALA A 183 11.45 -11.82 5.39
N GLU A 184 11.79 -10.87 4.52
CA GLU A 184 11.01 -10.53 3.32
C GLU A 184 10.90 -11.75 2.38
N TYR A 185 12.02 -12.45 2.16
CA TYR A 185 12.06 -13.67 1.37
C TYR A 185 11.19 -14.79 1.98
N ASP A 186 11.35 -15.09 3.27
CA ASP A 186 10.61 -16.15 3.95
C ASP A 186 9.10 -15.86 4.00
N VAL A 187 8.68 -14.60 4.15
CA VAL A 187 7.27 -14.20 4.08
C VAL A 187 6.69 -14.46 2.69
N ALA A 188 7.43 -14.16 1.62
CA ALA A 188 6.99 -14.43 0.25
C ALA A 188 6.84 -15.93 -0.01
N VAL A 189 7.83 -16.74 0.40
CA VAL A 189 7.79 -18.20 0.26
C VAL A 189 6.64 -18.80 1.09
N ALA A 190 6.48 -18.38 2.35
CA ALA A 190 5.41 -18.89 3.22
C ALA A 190 4.02 -18.55 2.68
N GLY A 191 3.81 -17.30 2.24
CA GLY A 191 2.52 -16.88 1.66
C GLY A 191 2.17 -17.66 0.40
N TRP A 192 3.15 -17.89 -0.48
CA TRP A 192 2.95 -18.70 -1.69
C TRP A 192 2.66 -20.18 -1.37
N LEU A 193 3.46 -20.80 -0.49
CA LEU A 193 3.25 -22.20 -0.08
C LEU A 193 1.89 -22.41 0.61
N SER A 194 1.43 -21.46 1.42
CA SER A 194 0.08 -21.50 1.99
C SER A 194 -0.99 -21.52 0.91
N GLY A 195 -0.87 -20.68 -0.13
CA GLY A 195 -1.79 -20.67 -1.27
C GLY A 195 -1.80 -21.98 -2.07
N VAL A 196 -0.64 -22.65 -2.20
CA VAL A 196 -0.54 -23.97 -2.85
C VAL A 196 -1.12 -25.09 -1.99
N ALA A 197 -0.91 -25.05 -0.66
CA ALA A 197 -1.33 -26.09 0.27
C ALA A 197 -2.82 -26.04 0.62
N GLU A 198 -3.43 -24.86 0.54
CA GLU A 198 -4.84 -24.60 0.82
C GLU A 198 -5.59 -24.16 -0.46
N PRO A 199 -5.62 -24.97 -1.54
CA PRO A 199 -6.27 -24.58 -2.79
C PRO A 199 -7.80 -24.74 -2.66
N GLY A 200 -8.52 -23.66 -2.37
CA GLY A 200 -9.99 -23.57 -2.49
C GLY A 200 -10.77 -22.91 -1.34
N ASP A 201 -11.86 -22.23 -1.72
CA ASP A 201 -13.00 -21.58 -1.01
C ASP A 201 -12.79 -20.74 0.26
N ALA A 202 -11.63 -20.74 0.91
CA ALA A 202 -11.32 -19.71 1.90
C ALA A 202 -10.86 -18.44 1.15
N GLU A 203 -11.73 -17.41 1.08
CA GLU A 203 -11.38 -16.09 0.50
C GLU A 203 -10.13 -15.47 1.18
N LEU A 204 -9.80 -15.88 2.41
CA LEU A 204 -8.66 -15.39 3.18
C LEU A 204 -7.77 -16.54 3.69
N PRO A 205 -6.44 -16.39 3.68
CA PRO A 205 -5.49 -17.46 4.04
C PRO A 205 -5.44 -17.72 5.55
N SER A 206 -5.07 -18.95 5.94
CA SER A 206 -4.91 -19.35 7.36
C SER A 206 -3.74 -18.64 8.08
N TRP A 207 -2.76 -18.16 7.31
CA TRP A 207 -1.64 -17.34 7.78
C TRP A 207 -1.43 -16.15 6.85
N ILE A 208 -1.25 -14.96 7.44
CA ILE A 208 -0.95 -13.73 6.70
C ILE A 208 0.30 -13.07 7.24
N GLY A 209 1.20 -12.69 6.32
CA GLY A 209 2.44 -11.99 6.62
C GLY A 209 2.62 -10.81 5.68
N GLY A 210 3.12 -9.69 6.22
CA GLY A 210 3.44 -8.50 5.45
C GLY A 210 4.73 -7.86 5.96
N THR A 211 5.51 -7.31 5.03
CA THR A 211 6.72 -6.54 5.33
C THR A 211 6.65 -5.20 4.65
N TRP A 212 7.18 -4.18 5.31
CA TRP A 212 7.25 -2.83 4.75
C TRP A 212 8.57 -2.16 5.11
N ASN A 213 9.06 -1.36 4.18
CA ASN A 213 10.24 -0.54 4.37
C ASN A 213 9.85 0.90 4.68
N ARG A 214 10.52 1.51 5.66
CA ARG A 214 10.23 2.89 6.04
C ARG A 214 10.67 3.82 4.91
N SER A 215 9.72 4.55 4.34
CA SER A 215 9.95 5.56 3.29
C SER A 215 10.34 6.91 3.90
N ALA A 216 9.56 7.39 4.88
CA ALA A 216 9.79 8.69 5.51
C ALA A 216 9.43 8.67 7.00
N VAL A 217 10.15 9.44 7.81
CA VAL A 217 9.67 9.81 9.15
C VAL A 217 8.73 11.00 8.99
N LEU A 218 7.55 10.93 9.59
CA LEU A 218 6.58 12.02 9.56
C LEU A 218 6.80 12.94 10.75
N ARG A 219 6.39 14.20 10.62
CA ARG A 219 6.53 15.21 11.68
C ARG A 219 5.90 14.76 13.00
N TYR A 220 4.73 14.13 12.92
CA TYR A 220 3.98 13.50 14.00
C TYR A 220 2.87 12.61 13.40
N GLY A 221 2.18 11.84 14.23
CA GLY A 221 1.02 11.01 13.88
C GLY A 221 -0.27 11.82 13.73
N GLU A 222 -1.39 11.32 14.24
CA GLU A 222 -2.65 12.08 14.23
C GLU A 222 -2.53 13.38 15.04
N ASN A 223 -1.77 13.32 16.15
CA ASN A 223 -1.56 14.43 17.07
C ASN A 223 -0.06 14.75 17.27
N PRO A 224 0.31 16.02 17.57
CA PRO A 224 1.71 16.45 17.68
C PRO A 224 2.62 15.69 18.64
N HIS A 225 2.05 15.02 19.65
CA HIS A 225 2.80 14.26 20.66
C HIS A 225 3.07 12.80 20.24
N GLN A 226 2.49 12.34 19.13
CA GLN A 226 2.66 10.98 18.61
C GLN A 226 3.72 10.99 17.51
N GLN A 227 4.69 10.08 17.57
CA GLN A 227 5.64 9.89 16.47
C GLN A 227 4.99 9.05 15.35
N ALA A 228 5.37 9.29 14.09
CA ALA A 228 4.87 8.51 12.97
C ALA A 228 5.88 8.40 11.82
N ALA A 229 5.65 7.45 10.94
CA ALA A 229 6.44 7.21 9.74
C ALA A 229 5.56 6.60 8.64
N LEU A 230 5.89 6.89 7.38
CA LEU A 230 5.33 6.22 6.21
C LEU A 230 6.14 4.96 5.90
N TYR A 231 5.44 3.86 5.63
CA TYR A 231 6.01 2.58 5.25
C TYR A 231 5.47 2.15 3.88
N ILE A 232 6.32 1.57 3.04
CA ILE A 232 5.98 1.11 1.68
C ILE A 232 6.25 -0.40 1.55
N GLY A 233 5.30 -1.12 0.96
CA GLY A 233 5.46 -2.54 0.62
C GLY A 233 6.09 -2.72 -0.76
N ALA A 234 6.72 -3.87 -1.01
CA ALA A 234 7.45 -4.16 -2.25
C ALA A 234 6.56 -4.16 -3.52
N ALA A 235 5.29 -4.57 -3.39
CA ALA A 235 4.31 -4.59 -4.48
C ALA A 235 3.33 -3.41 -4.46
N GLY A 236 3.58 -2.38 -3.62
CA GLY A 236 2.60 -1.33 -3.40
C GLY A 236 2.44 -0.41 -4.61
N GLN A 237 1.22 -0.34 -5.15
CA GLN A 237 0.77 0.72 -6.06
C GLN A 237 -0.35 1.49 -5.35
N GLY A 238 -0.09 2.73 -4.94
CA GLY A 238 -1.07 3.54 -4.22
C GLY A 238 -0.47 4.83 -3.67
N LEU A 239 -1.17 5.43 -2.70
CA LEU A 239 -0.76 6.72 -2.14
C LEU A 239 0.56 6.71 -1.40
N ALA A 240 0.96 5.57 -0.84
CA ALA A 240 2.26 5.44 -0.19
C ALA A 240 3.43 5.59 -1.19
N GLN A 241 3.18 5.37 -2.48
CA GLN A 241 4.13 5.53 -3.59
C GLN A 241 3.82 6.76 -4.45
N ALA A 242 2.87 7.61 -4.05
CA ALA A 242 2.52 8.80 -4.81
C ALA A 242 3.72 9.74 -4.94
N GLU A 243 3.92 10.28 -6.14
CA GLU A 243 4.95 11.28 -6.39
C GLU A 243 4.44 12.64 -5.96
N GLN A 244 5.21 13.30 -5.09
CA GLN A 244 4.92 14.66 -4.68
C GLN A 244 5.61 15.67 -5.60
N LEU A 245 4.81 16.38 -6.41
CA LEU A 245 5.28 17.35 -7.40
C LEU A 245 5.55 18.74 -6.80
N HIS A 246 4.89 19.09 -5.70
CA HIS A 246 5.01 20.39 -5.04
C HIS A 246 4.60 20.34 -3.57
N GLY A 247 4.92 21.38 -2.81
CA GLY A 247 4.39 21.64 -1.47
C GLY A 247 5.30 21.21 -0.32
N LYS A 248 4.74 21.27 0.89
CA LYS A 248 5.40 20.81 2.12
C LYS A 248 5.36 19.29 2.25
N GLU A 249 6.18 18.71 3.12
CA GLU A 249 6.06 17.30 3.49
C GLU A 249 4.63 16.93 3.93
N MET A 250 4.15 15.77 3.47
CA MET A 250 2.87 15.19 3.87
C MET A 250 2.84 14.88 5.38
N SER A 251 1.75 15.23 6.06
CA SER A 251 1.48 14.79 7.43
C SER A 251 0.75 13.44 7.47
N TYR A 252 0.66 12.81 8.65
CA TYR A 252 -0.11 11.58 8.84
C TYR A 252 -1.57 11.74 8.39
N ASN A 253 -2.25 12.80 8.84
CA ASN A 253 -3.64 13.07 8.46
C ASN A 253 -3.79 13.41 6.97
N ASN A 254 -2.75 13.98 6.33
CA ASN A 254 -2.78 14.19 4.89
C ASN A 254 -2.82 12.86 4.12
N TYR A 255 -2.10 11.84 4.58
CA TYR A 255 -2.15 10.51 3.95
C TYR A 255 -3.52 9.84 4.13
N THR A 256 -4.08 9.86 5.35
CA THR A 256 -5.39 9.24 5.60
C THR A 256 -6.53 9.97 4.87
N ASP A 257 -6.52 11.30 4.84
CA ASP A 257 -7.52 12.08 4.09
C ASP A 257 -7.35 11.92 2.57
N ALA A 258 -6.12 11.88 2.07
CA ALA A 258 -5.86 11.62 0.65
C ALA A 258 -6.33 10.22 0.24
N ASP A 259 -6.15 9.20 1.09
CA ASP A 259 -6.57 7.82 0.78
C ASP A 259 -8.08 7.66 0.75
N ALA A 260 -8.77 8.28 1.71
CA ALA A 260 -10.21 8.37 1.70
C ALA A 260 -10.74 9.13 0.47
N ALA A 261 -10.10 10.24 0.11
CA ALA A 261 -10.49 11.04 -1.06
C ALA A 261 -10.26 10.27 -2.36
N TRP A 262 -9.11 9.63 -2.49
CA TRP A 262 -8.72 8.85 -3.66
C TRP A 262 -9.71 7.70 -3.88
N ARG A 263 -10.03 6.93 -2.83
CA ARG A 263 -11.04 5.87 -2.90
C ARG A 263 -12.41 6.43 -3.32
N ALA A 264 -12.85 7.52 -2.71
CA ALA A 264 -14.15 8.13 -3.01
C ALA A 264 -14.27 8.63 -4.46
N ALA A 265 -13.20 9.18 -5.02
CA ALA A 265 -13.18 9.61 -6.42
C ALA A 265 -13.27 8.43 -7.40
N TRP A 266 -12.62 7.30 -7.06
CA TRP A 266 -12.55 6.11 -7.92
C TRP A 266 -13.73 5.13 -7.79
N ASP A 267 -14.62 5.30 -6.81
CA ASP A 267 -15.94 4.62 -6.82
C ASP A 267 -16.81 5.01 -8.02
N GLN A 268 -16.48 6.13 -8.67
CA GLN A 268 -17.28 6.72 -9.73
C GLN A 268 -16.64 6.44 -11.09
N ASP A 269 -17.45 5.99 -12.04
CA ASP A 269 -17.02 5.75 -13.41
C ASP A 269 -16.82 7.06 -14.18
N LYS A 270 -17.69 8.05 -13.92
CA LYS A 270 -17.65 9.40 -14.51
C LYS A 270 -16.50 10.23 -13.95
N ALA A 271 -16.17 11.35 -14.60
CA ALA A 271 -15.19 12.30 -14.05
C ALA A 271 -15.68 12.82 -12.69
N CYS A 272 -14.90 12.57 -11.63
CA CYS A 272 -15.32 12.75 -10.25
C CYS A 272 -14.30 13.57 -9.48
N ALA A 273 -14.80 14.47 -8.62
CA ALA A 273 -14.02 15.16 -7.60
C ALA A 273 -14.59 14.84 -6.21
N ALA A 274 -13.72 14.44 -5.30
CA ALA A 274 -14.04 14.20 -3.90
C ALA A 274 -13.22 15.14 -3.01
N ILE A 275 -13.89 15.85 -2.12
CA ILE A 275 -13.27 16.77 -1.15
C ILE A 275 -13.48 16.17 0.24
N ILE A 276 -12.39 15.74 0.87
CA ILE A 276 -12.38 15.11 2.19
C ILE A 276 -11.72 16.02 3.23
N LYS A 277 -12.20 15.94 4.45
CA LYS A 277 -11.53 16.51 5.63
C LYS A 277 -11.79 15.61 6.83
N HIS A 278 -10.74 15.19 7.52
CA HIS A 278 -10.84 14.30 8.69
C HIS A 278 -11.62 13.01 8.37
N ALA A 279 -11.22 12.34 7.29
CA ALA A 279 -11.77 11.09 6.77
C ALA A 279 -13.28 11.10 6.42
N ASN A 280 -13.88 12.30 6.30
CA ASN A 280 -15.27 12.51 5.94
C ASN A 280 -15.43 13.46 4.73
N PRO A 281 -16.42 13.23 3.86
CA PRO A 281 -16.61 14.07 2.69
C PRO A 281 -17.27 15.41 3.04
N CYS A 282 -16.61 16.49 2.61
CA CYS A 282 -17.20 17.83 2.53
C CYS A 282 -18.18 17.90 1.35
N GLY A 283 -17.78 17.32 0.22
CA GLY A 283 -18.61 17.17 -0.96
C GLY A 283 -17.96 16.26 -1.99
N ILE A 284 -18.79 15.55 -2.74
CA ILE A 284 -18.40 14.69 -3.86
C ILE A 284 -19.32 15.02 -5.04
N ALA A 285 -18.78 15.05 -6.25
CA ALA A 285 -19.60 15.23 -7.44
C ALA A 285 -18.96 14.59 -8.68
N VAL A 286 -19.82 14.19 -9.61
CA VAL A 286 -19.47 13.69 -10.94
C VAL A 286 -19.86 14.70 -12.02
N SER A 287 -19.21 14.67 -13.17
CA SER A 287 -19.54 15.52 -14.31
C SER A 287 -19.32 14.81 -15.64
N ASP A 288 -20.23 15.06 -16.59
CA ASP A 288 -20.06 14.70 -17.99
C ASP A 288 -19.43 15.85 -18.81
N ILE A 289 -19.20 17.02 -18.19
CA ILE A 289 -18.66 18.22 -18.83
C ILE A 289 -17.14 18.28 -18.69
N SER A 290 -16.63 18.34 -17.44
CA SER A 290 -15.20 18.44 -17.17
C SER A 290 -14.89 18.14 -15.70
N ILE A 291 -13.62 17.87 -15.40
CA ILE A 291 -13.17 17.72 -14.02
C ILE A 291 -13.29 19.03 -13.21
N ALA A 292 -13.20 20.19 -13.88
CA ALA A 292 -13.38 21.49 -13.25
C ALA A 292 -14.83 21.74 -12.81
N ASP A 293 -15.81 21.24 -13.59
CA ASP A 293 -17.22 21.23 -13.22
C ASP A 293 -17.49 20.27 -12.05
N ALA A 294 -16.95 19.05 -12.09
CA ALA A 294 -17.05 18.12 -10.97
C ALA A 294 -16.50 18.73 -9.67
N HIS A 295 -15.32 19.35 -9.72
CA HIS A 295 -14.76 20.05 -8.56
C HIS A 295 -15.66 21.18 -8.06
N LEU A 296 -16.18 22.03 -8.95
CA LEU A 296 -17.05 23.14 -8.56
C LEU A 296 -18.28 22.64 -7.80
N LYS A 297 -18.98 21.65 -8.36
CA LYS A 297 -20.18 21.07 -7.73
C LYS A 297 -19.86 20.39 -6.38
N ALA A 298 -18.72 19.70 -6.29
CA ALA A 298 -18.27 19.11 -5.03
C ALA A 298 -17.97 20.20 -3.97
N HIS A 299 -17.33 21.30 -4.36
CA HIS A 299 -17.02 22.42 -3.47
C HIS A 299 -18.29 23.12 -2.97
N GLU A 300 -19.29 23.30 -3.83
CA GLU A 300 -20.55 23.96 -3.50
C GLU A 300 -21.40 23.21 -2.46
N CYS A 301 -21.17 21.91 -2.24
CA CYS A 301 -21.85 21.14 -1.19
C CYS A 301 -21.68 21.79 0.19
N ASP A 302 -20.43 21.98 0.62
CA ASP A 302 -20.05 22.67 1.86
C ASP A 302 -18.71 23.41 1.68
N PRO A 303 -18.73 24.64 1.13
CA PRO A 303 -17.53 25.44 0.89
C PRO A 303 -16.74 25.75 2.17
N LEU A 304 -17.43 25.86 3.31
CA LEU A 304 -16.80 26.19 4.59
C LEU A 304 -15.95 25.03 5.09
N SER A 305 -16.47 23.80 5.00
CA SER A 305 -15.73 22.61 5.40
C SER A 305 -14.65 22.23 4.39
N ALA A 306 -14.86 22.50 3.09
CA ALA A 306 -13.86 22.31 2.05
C ALA A 306 -12.58 23.16 2.26
N PHE A 307 -12.66 24.27 3.01
CA PHE A 307 -11.49 25.06 3.38
C PHE A 307 -10.51 24.25 4.23
N GLY A 308 -9.31 24.01 3.70
CA GLY A 308 -8.27 23.16 4.29
C GLY A 308 -8.51 21.67 4.09
N GLY A 309 -9.38 21.31 3.14
CA GLY A 309 -9.63 19.92 2.75
C GLY A 309 -8.54 19.35 1.85
N VAL A 310 -8.71 18.06 1.56
CA VAL A 310 -7.95 17.27 0.60
C VAL A 310 -8.85 16.96 -0.59
N ILE A 311 -8.36 17.25 -1.80
CA ILE A 311 -9.09 17.05 -3.05
C ILE A 311 -8.50 15.83 -3.76
N ALA A 312 -9.35 14.91 -4.19
CA ALA A 312 -8.99 13.84 -5.11
C ALA A 312 -9.83 13.90 -6.37
N VAL A 313 -9.22 13.59 -7.52
CA VAL A 313 -9.92 13.45 -8.79
C VAL A 313 -9.52 12.16 -9.50
N ASN A 314 -10.47 11.52 -10.19
CA ASN A 314 -10.22 10.28 -10.94
C ASN A 314 -9.83 10.52 -12.42
N ARG A 315 -9.57 11.77 -12.80
CA ARG A 315 -9.09 12.20 -14.12
C ARG A 315 -7.96 13.22 -13.96
N GLU A 316 -7.27 13.50 -15.06
CA GLU A 316 -6.24 14.54 -15.10
C GLU A 316 -6.77 15.90 -14.62
N VAL A 317 -6.02 16.60 -13.77
CA VAL A 317 -6.36 17.97 -13.34
C VAL A 317 -6.09 18.94 -14.50
N SER A 318 -7.15 19.61 -14.97
CA SER A 318 -7.05 20.63 -16.01
C SER A 318 -6.54 21.97 -15.46
N VAL A 319 -6.02 22.82 -16.33
CA VAL A 319 -5.67 24.22 -15.99
C VAL A 319 -6.88 24.99 -15.46
N GLU A 320 -8.07 24.75 -16.03
CA GLU A 320 -9.30 25.38 -15.55
C GLU A 320 -9.62 25.01 -14.09
N MET A 321 -9.53 23.72 -13.76
CA MET A 321 -9.71 23.27 -12.37
C MET A 321 -8.63 23.88 -11.48
N ALA A 322 -7.37 23.87 -11.92
CA ALA A 322 -6.26 24.43 -11.19
C ALA A 322 -6.45 25.91 -10.84
N GLU A 323 -6.93 26.74 -11.79
CA GLU A 323 -7.19 28.16 -11.55
C GLU A 323 -8.33 28.35 -10.54
N ARG A 324 -9.38 27.53 -10.58
CA ARG A 324 -10.48 27.59 -9.59
C ARG A 324 -10.01 27.19 -8.18
N VAL A 325 -9.17 26.16 -8.09
CA VAL A 325 -8.63 25.69 -6.80
C VAL A 325 -7.59 26.64 -6.23
N ALA A 326 -6.87 27.38 -7.09
CA ALA A 326 -5.78 28.28 -6.66
C ALA A 326 -6.23 29.35 -5.66
N ASP A 327 -7.50 29.74 -5.65
CA ASP A 327 -8.04 30.72 -4.70
C ASP A 327 -8.60 30.09 -3.40
N ILE A 328 -8.71 28.77 -3.34
CA ILE A 328 -9.20 28.01 -2.19
C ILE A 328 -8.01 27.54 -1.35
N PHE A 329 -8.12 27.62 -0.02
CA PHE A 329 -7.12 27.00 0.83
C PHE A 329 -7.30 25.47 0.79
N THR A 330 -6.33 24.77 0.21
CA THR A 330 -6.32 23.31 0.06
C THR A 330 -5.01 22.75 0.60
N GLU A 331 -5.09 21.66 1.39
CA GLU A 331 -3.91 21.02 1.98
C GLU A 331 -3.21 20.08 0.97
N VAL A 332 -4.00 19.28 0.25
CA VAL A 332 -3.53 18.25 -0.69
C VAL A 332 -4.46 18.18 -1.90
N ILE A 333 -3.88 17.98 -3.08
CA ILE A 333 -4.57 17.59 -4.30
C ILE A 333 -3.92 16.31 -4.81
N VAL A 334 -4.72 15.26 -5.05
CA VAL A 334 -4.26 14.00 -5.65
C VAL A 334 -5.00 13.73 -6.95
N ALA A 335 -4.24 13.34 -7.97
CA ALA A 335 -4.75 13.06 -9.31
C ALA A 335 -3.92 11.96 -9.99
N PRO A 336 -4.47 11.28 -11.01
CA PRO A 336 -3.67 10.38 -11.86
C PRO A 336 -2.66 11.15 -12.74
N GLY A 337 -2.91 12.43 -12.99
CA GLY A 337 -2.07 13.31 -13.79
C GLY A 337 -2.48 14.77 -13.69
N TYR A 338 -1.65 15.64 -14.24
CA TYR A 338 -1.90 17.09 -14.33
C TYR A 338 -1.60 17.53 -15.76
N ALA A 339 -2.50 18.31 -16.35
CA ALA A 339 -2.29 18.89 -17.66
C ALA A 339 -1.11 19.89 -17.62
N ASP A 340 -0.47 20.11 -18.77
CA ASP A 340 0.58 21.12 -18.93
C ASP A 340 0.11 22.50 -18.42
N GLY A 341 0.85 23.10 -17.49
CA GLY A 341 0.51 24.38 -16.87
C GLY A 341 -0.30 24.26 -15.57
N ALA A 342 -0.95 23.13 -15.28
CA ALA A 342 -1.82 23.00 -14.10
C ALA A 342 -1.01 22.98 -12.79
N VAL A 343 0.15 22.32 -12.79
CA VAL A 343 1.07 22.30 -11.64
C VAL A 343 1.57 23.72 -11.36
N GLU A 344 1.96 24.47 -12.38
CA GLU A 344 2.47 25.84 -12.26
C GLU A 344 1.42 26.79 -11.65
N VAL A 345 0.15 26.63 -12.04
CA VAL A 345 -0.98 27.39 -11.48
C VAL A 345 -1.14 27.08 -9.98
N LEU A 346 -1.19 25.80 -9.62
CA LEU A 346 -1.39 25.37 -8.23
C LEU A 346 -0.17 25.71 -7.35
N SER A 347 1.03 25.65 -7.91
CA SER A 347 2.29 25.97 -7.23
C SER A 347 2.44 27.43 -6.82
N ARG A 348 1.56 28.34 -7.32
CA ARG A 348 1.43 29.71 -6.79
C ARG A 348 1.18 29.72 -5.29
N LYS A 349 0.54 28.68 -4.73
CA LYS A 349 0.43 28.46 -3.29
C LYS A 349 1.62 27.63 -2.80
N LYS A 350 2.47 28.22 -1.97
CA LYS A 350 3.70 27.58 -1.46
C LYS A 350 3.48 26.23 -0.77
N ASN A 351 2.35 26.03 -0.10
CA ASN A 351 2.17 24.93 0.85
C ASN A 351 1.32 23.76 0.35
N VAL A 352 0.56 23.94 -0.73
CA VAL A 352 -0.35 22.88 -1.25
C VAL A 352 0.47 21.71 -1.74
N ARG A 353 0.07 20.49 -1.36
CA ARG A 353 0.76 19.27 -1.76
C ARG A 353 0.10 18.73 -3.01
N LEU A 354 0.86 18.61 -4.09
CA LEU A 354 0.37 18.11 -5.37
C LEU A 354 0.91 16.70 -5.56
N LEU A 355 0.01 15.73 -5.56
CA LEU A 355 0.35 14.32 -5.64
C LEU A 355 -0.10 13.75 -6.99
N ARG A 356 0.79 12.99 -7.63
CA ARG A 356 0.49 12.10 -8.73
C ARG A 356 0.47 10.67 -8.20
N ALA A 357 -0.67 9.98 -8.32
CA ALA A 357 -0.85 8.63 -7.82
C ALA A 357 -1.39 7.69 -8.91
N ALA A 358 -0.98 6.42 -8.87
CA ALA A 358 -1.52 5.40 -9.78
C ALA A 358 -3.00 5.10 -9.46
N GLN A 359 -3.77 4.80 -10.51
CA GLN A 359 -5.15 4.33 -10.37
C GLN A 359 -5.19 3.11 -9.43
N PRO A 360 -6.15 3.03 -8.50
CA PRO A 360 -6.26 1.88 -7.61
C PRO A 360 -6.65 0.61 -8.40
N GLU A 361 -6.05 -0.52 -8.02
CA GLU A 361 -6.44 -1.85 -8.50
C GLU A 361 -7.68 -2.36 -7.75
N SER A 362 -8.52 -3.15 -8.43
CA SER A 362 -9.67 -3.85 -7.85
C SER A 362 -9.25 -5.12 -7.10
N GLY A 363 -10.07 -5.61 -6.16
CA GLY A 363 -9.86 -6.93 -5.52
C GLY A 363 -8.80 -6.97 -4.42
N SER A 364 -8.51 -5.83 -3.77
CA SER A 364 -7.57 -5.78 -2.63
C SER A 364 -8.23 -6.16 -1.30
N THR A 365 -7.44 -6.61 -0.32
CA THR A 365 -7.87 -6.75 1.08
C THR A 365 -7.65 -5.47 1.88
N GLU A 366 -8.51 -5.20 2.87
CA GLU A 366 -8.37 -4.13 3.86
C GLU A 366 -7.94 -4.70 5.21
N TRP A 367 -6.94 -4.06 5.83
CA TRP A 367 -6.31 -4.49 7.07
C TRP A 367 -6.67 -3.51 8.19
N ARG A 368 -7.27 -4.01 9.28
CA ARG A 368 -7.67 -3.18 10.43
C ARG A 368 -7.08 -3.74 11.72
N GLN A 369 -6.13 -3.01 12.28
CA GLN A 369 -5.51 -3.38 13.55
C GLN A 369 -6.53 -3.30 14.69
N ILE A 370 -6.53 -4.32 15.55
CA ILE A 370 -7.24 -4.34 16.83
C ILE A 370 -6.28 -4.69 17.96
N SER A 371 -6.68 -4.50 19.22
CA SER A 371 -5.83 -4.85 20.35
C SER A 371 -5.49 -6.35 20.33
N GLY A 372 -4.21 -6.68 20.18
CA GLY A 372 -3.71 -8.05 20.16
C GLY A 372 -3.76 -8.76 18.80
N GLY A 373 -4.26 -8.13 17.74
CA GLY A 373 -4.38 -8.80 16.44
C GLY A 373 -4.77 -7.90 15.27
N LEU A 374 -5.26 -8.54 14.20
CA LEU A 374 -5.61 -7.93 12.92
C LEU A 374 -6.93 -8.50 12.41
N LEU A 375 -7.81 -7.63 11.91
CA LEU A 375 -8.95 -8.00 11.07
C LEU A 375 -8.57 -7.80 9.60
N VAL A 376 -8.94 -8.76 8.76
CA VAL A 376 -8.74 -8.69 7.31
C VAL A 376 -10.08 -8.96 6.66
N GLN A 377 -10.43 -8.17 5.65
CA GLN A 377 -11.63 -8.34 4.85
C GLN A 377 -11.34 -7.96 3.40
N GLU A 378 -12.21 -8.35 2.47
CA GLU A 378 -12.23 -7.76 1.16
C GLU A 378 -12.59 -6.27 1.24
N ARG A 379 -11.99 -5.47 0.35
CA ARG A 379 -12.31 -4.06 0.24
C ARG A 379 -13.65 -3.91 -0.47
N ASP A 380 -14.61 -3.25 0.18
CA ASP A 380 -15.90 -2.88 -0.45
C ASP A 380 -15.67 -2.07 -1.73
N ALA A 381 -15.99 -2.70 -2.87
CA ALA A 381 -15.77 -2.22 -4.23
C ALA A 381 -17.07 -1.81 -4.93
N LEU A 382 -18.21 -1.80 -4.22
CA LEU A 382 -19.55 -1.49 -4.78
C LEU A 382 -19.93 -2.41 -5.95
N ASP A 383 -19.69 -3.71 -5.79
CA ASP A 383 -19.91 -4.76 -6.79
C ASP A 383 -20.82 -5.89 -6.30
N ALA A 384 -21.56 -5.68 -5.21
CA ALA A 384 -22.59 -6.62 -4.79
C ALA A 384 -23.76 -6.63 -5.80
N GLU A 385 -24.54 -7.71 -5.85
CA GLU A 385 -25.69 -7.79 -6.76
C GLU A 385 -26.66 -6.60 -6.62
N GLY A 386 -26.83 -6.09 -5.38
CA GLY A 386 -27.68 -4.94 -5.07
C GLY A 386 -27.09 -3.58 -5.45
N ASP A 387 -25.82 -3.51 -5.90
CA ASP A 387 -25.20 -2.26 -6.36
C ASP A 387 -25.59 -1.91 -7.79
N ASP A 388 -26.05 -2.90 -8.58
CA ASP A 388 -26.63 -2.66 -9.89
C ASP A 388 -28.09 -2.15 -9.75
N PRO A 389 -28.41 -0.92 -10.21
CA PRO A 389 -29.78 -0.40 -10.16
C PRO A 389 -30.80 -1.24 -10.93
N ALA A 390 -30.38 -2.11 -11.86
CA ALA A 390 -31.27 -3.07 -12.51
C ALA A 390 -31.87 -4.10 -11.54
N ASN A 391 -31.19 -4.36 -10.42
CA ASN A 391 -31.62 -5.30 -9.38
C ASN A 391 -32.39 -4.63 -8.23
N TRP A 392 -32.56 -3.30 -8.28
CA TRP A 392 -33.29 -2.58 -7.23
C TRP A 392 -34.79 -2.85 -7.31
N THR A 393 -35.41 -3.00 -6.14
CA THR A 393 -36.86 -3.19 -6.03
C THR A 393 -37.55 -1.87 -5.70
N LEU A 394 -38.49 -1.44 -6.55
CA LEU A 394 -39.37 -0.30 -6.28
C LEU A 394 -40.46 -0.71 -5.29
N VAL A 395 -40.41 -0.19 -4.05
CA VAL A 395 -41.35 -0.57 -2.98
C VAL A 395 -42.44 0.48 -2.71
N ALA A 396 -42.23 1.73 -3.11
CA ALA A 396 -43.24 2.80 -3.03
C ALA A 396 -43.04 3.87 -4.11
N GLY A 397 -44.14 4.56 -4.48
CA GLY A 397 -44.13 5.68 -5.44
C GLY A 397 -44.09 5.26 -6.91
N ALA A 398 -43.97 6.25 -7.80
CA ALA A 398 -43.73 6.01 -9.22
C ALA A 398 -42.25 5.66 -9.45
N ALA A 399 -41.96 4.92 -10.53
CA ALA A 399 -40.58 4.65 -10.92
C ALA A 399 -39.84 5.98 -11.21
N ALA A 400 -38.57 6.05 -10.78
CA ALA A 400 -37.72 7.20 -11.05
C ALA A 400 -37.51 7.38 -12.56
N ASP A 401 -37.53 8.63 -13.03
CA ASP A 401 -37.02 8.96 -14.36
C ASP A 401 -35.48 8.79 -14.43
N ALA A 402 -34.92 8.88 -15.64
CA ALA A 402 -33.51 8.62 -15.87
C ALA A 402 -32.58 9.52 -15.04
N ASP A 403 -32.91 10.81 -14.90
CA ASP A 403 -32.10 11.76 -14.15
C ASP A 403 -32.17 11.49 -12.64
N THR A 404 -33.38 11.19 -12.13
CA THR A 404 -33.58 10.81 -10.72
C THR A 404 -32.88 9.49 -10.38
N LEU A 405 -32.94 8.51 -11.27
CA LEU A 405 -32.24 7.24 -11.07
C LEU A 405 -30.72 7.43 -11.10
N ALA A 406 -30.20 8.26 -12.01
CA ALA A 406 -28.77 8.59 -12.05
C ALA A 406 -28.30 9.27 -10.75
N ASP A 407 -29.08 10.20 -10.20
CA ASP A 407 -28.78 10.83 -8.91
C ASP A 407 -28.87 9.85 -7.74
N LEU A 408 -29.81 8.90 -7.77
CA LEU A 408 -29.92 7.85 -6.75
C LEU A 408 -28.70 6.91 -6.76
N VAL A 409 -28.27 6.48 -7.96
CA VAL A 409 -27.05 5.65 -8.12
C VAL A 409 -25.82 6.39 -7.64
N PHE A 410 -25.70 7.68 -7.99
CA PHE A 410 -24.63 8.52 -7.49
C PHE A 410 -24.65 8.62 -5.95
N ALA A 411 -25.79 8.95 -5.36
CA ALA A 411 -25.94 9.05 -3.90
C ALA A 411 -25.65 7.72 -3.19
N TRP A 412 -26.08 6.60 -3.78
CA TRP A 412 -25.84 5.23 -3.31
C TRP A 412 -24.34 4.93 -3.21
N LYS A 413 -23.61 5.09 -4.33
CA LYS A 413 -22.16 4.86 -4.38
C LYS A 413 -21.41 5.78 -3.40
N VAL A 414 -21.81 7.06 -3.30
CA VAL A 414 -21.20 8.01 -2.35
C VAL A 414 -21.38 7.57 -0.89
N GLY A 415 -22.46 6.87 -0.55
CA GLY A 415 -22.73 6.36 0.80
C GLY A 415 -21.56 5.59 1.41
N ARG A 416 -20.85 4.80 0.59
CA ARG A 416 -19.67 3.99 0.97
C ARG A 416 -18.50 4.84 1.51
N ALA A 417 -18.37 6.09 1.08
CA ALA A 417 -17.32 7.00 1.54
C ALA A 417 -17.66 7.73 2.84
N VAL A 418 -18.93 7.74 3.24
CA VAL A 418 -19.40 8.45 4.42
C VAL A 418 -19.38 7.50 5.61
N LYS A 419 -18.80 7.93 6.74
CA LYS A 419 -18.78 7.10 7.96
C LYS A 419 -20.20 6.87 8.48
N SER A 420 -20.47 5.66 8.95
CA SER A 420 -21.80 5.21 9.34
C SER A 420 -22.26 5.74 10.71
N ASN A 421 -23.57 5.91 10.94
CA ASN A 421 -24.65 5.82 9.96
C ASN A 421 -24.63 7.04 9.02
N ALA A 422 -24.83 6.79 7.73
CA ALA A 422 -24.74 7.80 6.69
C ALA A 422 -26.06 8.03 5.95
N ILE A 423 -26.34 9.30 5.67
CA ILE A 423 -27.40 9.76 4.76
C ILE A 423 -26.80 10.75 3.78
N VAL A 424 -26.94 10.48 2.48
CA VAL A 424 -26.43 11.32 1.40
C VAL A 424 -27.61 11.89 0.65
N ILE A 425 -27.74 13.22 0.59
CA ILE A 425 -28.71 13.91 -0.26
C ILE A 425 -27.96 14.47 -1.46
N ALA A 426 -28.45 14.17 -2.67
CA ALA A 426 -27.80 14.54 -3.92
C ALA A 426 -28.78 15.09 -4.96
N SER A 427 -28.24 15.90 -5.88
CA SER A 427 -28.96 16.43 -7.04
C SER A 427 -27.95 16.82 -8.13
N GLY A 428 -28.23 16.49 -9.39
CA GLY A 428 -27.39 16.87 -10.53
C GLY A 428 -25.98 16.26 -10.51
N GLY A 429 -25.86 15.04 -10.00
CA GLY A 429 -24.60 14.32 -9.84
C GLY A 429 -23.68 14.94 -8.78
N ALA A 430 -24.23 15.63 -7.78
CA ALA A 430 -23.46 16.25 -6.71
C ALA A 430 -24.14 16.06 -5.35
N THR A 431 -23.33 15.84 -4.31
CA THR A 431 -23.84 15.89 -2.94
C THR A 431 -24.26 17.31 -2.61
N ILE A 432 -25.41 17.49 -1.97
CA ILE A 432 -25.85 18.80 -1.47
C ILE A 432 -25.96 18.83 0.05
N GLY A 433 -26.16 17.67 0.70
CA GLY A 433 -26.22 17.53 2.15
C GLY A 433 -25.81 16.13 2.59
N VAL A 434 -24.93 16.04 3.59
CA VAL A 434 -24.38 14.76 4.05
C VAL A 434 -24.48 14.65 5.57
N GLY A 435 -25.20 13.63 6.03
CA GLY A 435 -25.23 13.21 7.42
C GLY A 435 -24.22 12.10 7.62
N MET A 436 -23.21 12.33 8.46
CA MET A 436 -22.03 11.47 8.59
C MET A 436 -21.75 11.09 10.06
N GLY A 437 -21.36 9.83 10.29
CA GLY A 437 -20.79 9.34 11.54
C GLY A 437 -21.74 9.32 12.73
N GLN A 438 -23.07 9.27 12.50
CA GLN A 438 -24.03 9.36 13.58
C GLN A 438 -24.37 7.98 14.15
N VAL A 439 -24.41 7.89 15.48
CA VAL A 439 -24.84 6.66 16.18
C VAL A 439 -26.29 6.31 15.86
N ASN A 440 -27.14 7.31 15.63
CA ASN A 440 -28.55 7.15 15.28
C ASN A 440 -28.83 7.66 13.85
N ARG A 441 -29.54 6.87 13.05
CA ARG A 441 -29.83 7.16 11.64
C ARG A 441 -30.71 8.38 11.42
N VAL A 442 -31.69 8.63 12.31
CA VAL A 442 -32.53 9.84 12.20
C VAL A 442 -31.71 11.11 12.40
N ASP A 443 -30.64 11.08 13.21
CA ASP A 443 -29.75 12.22 13.38
C ASP A 443 -28.86 12.44 12.16
N ALA A 444 -28.46 11.37 11.47
CA ALA A 444 -27.82 11.49 10.15
C ALA A 444 -28.78 12.15 9.14
N ALA A 445 -30.06 11.73 9.10
CA ALA A 445 -31.06 12.33 8.22
C ALA A 445 -31.26 13.83 8.50
N ARG A 446 -31.41 14.21 9.78
CA ARG A 446 -31.53 15.62 10.21
C ARG A 446 -30.30 16.43 9.84
N LEU A 447 -29.11 15.88 10.04
CA LEU A 447 -27.85 16.53 9.69
C LEU A 447 -27.74 16.75 8.17
N ALA A 448 -28.08 15.74 7.37
CA ALA A 448 -28.06 15.84 5.90
C ALA A 448 -29.02 16.94 5.41
N VAL A 449 -30.26 16.96 5.92
CA VAL A 449 -31.26 17.98 5.60
C VAL A 449 -30.77 19.38 6.00
N SER A 450 -30.28 19.53 7.23
CA SER A 450 -29.80 20.81 7.75
C SER A 450 -28.64 21.39 6.91
N ARG A 451 -27.69 20.53 6.49
CA ARG A 451 -26.57 20.94 5.64
C ARG A 451 -26.97 21.21 4.20
N GLY A 452 -27.98 20.49 3.69
CA GLY A 452 -28.53 20.73 2.35
C GLY A 452 -29.27 22.06 2.24
N GLY A 453 -30.01 22.44 3.29
CA GLY A 453 -30.80 23.66 3.32
C GLY A 453 -31.85 23.69 2.19
N ASP A 454 -32.02 24.84 1.55
CA ASP A 454 -33.04 25.05 0.52
C ASP A 454 -32.86 24.15 -0.73
N ARG A 455 -31.66 23.58 -0.91
CA ARG A 455 -31.32 22.69 -2.03
C ARG A 455 -31.95 21.30 -1.90
N VAL A 456 -32.42 20.92 -0.70
CA VAL A 456 -32.96 19.57 -0.42
C VAL A 456 -34.28 19.32 -1.15
N SER A 457 -35.09 20.35 -1.35
CA SER A 457 -36.39 20.20 -2.00
C SER A 457 -36.23 19.72 -3.44
N GLY A 458 -36.86 18.59 -3.76
CA GLY A 458 -36.74 17.93 -5.04
C GLY A 458 -35.48 17.07 -5.19
N ALA A 459 -34.55 17.04 -4.24
CA ALA A 459 -33.36 16.19 -4.33
C ALA A 459 -33.68 14.71 -4.06
N VAL A 460 -32.70 13.82 -4.25
CA VAL A 460 -32.79 12.41 -3.87
C VAL A 460 -31.94 12.11 -2.65
N ALA A 461 -32.18 10.99 -1.98
CA ALA A 461 -31.32 10.55 -0.88
C ALA A 461 -30.95 9.06 -0.93
N ALA A 462 -29.79 8.73 -0.39
CA ALA A 462 -29.35 7.36 -0.15
C ALA A 462 -29.03 7.16 1.34
N SER A 463 -29.28 5.94 1.82
CA SER A 463 -28.98 5.52 3.19
C SER A 463 -28.07 4.30 3.15
N ASP A 464 -26.90 4.38 3.78
CA ASP A 464 -25.88 3.31 3.75
C ASP A 464 -26.36 1.97 4.34
N ALA A 465 -27.30 2.03 5.29
CA ALA A 465 -28.04 0.89 5.82
C ALA A 465 -29.55 1.14 5.86
N PHE A 466 -30.34 0.12 6.22
CA PHE A 466 -31.80 0.24 6.29
C PHE A 466 -32.26 1.24 7.34
N PHE A 467 -33.48 1.78 7.16
CA PHE A 467 -34.15 2.58 8.17
C PHE A 467 -34.76 1.67 9.25
N PRO A 468 -34.32 1.75 10.52
CA PRO A 468 -34.87 0.89 11.58
C PRO A 468 -36.30 1.30 11.98
N PHE A 469 -36.66 2.57 11.75
CA PHE A 469 -37.96 3.17 11.99
C PHE A 469 -38.28 4.17 10.86
N PRO A 470 -39.56 4.54 10.67
CA PRO A 470 -39.95 5.51 9.63
C PRO A 470 -39.38 6.91 9.82
N ASP A 471 -39.02 7.30 11.05
CA ASP A 471 -38.61 8.65 11.42
C ASP A 471 -37.46 9.23 10.58
N GLY A 472 -36.44 8.43 10.25
CA GLY A 472 -35.35 8.83 9.37
C GLY A 472 -35.83 9.17 7.96
N LEU A 473 -36.75 8.37 7.40
CA LEU A 473 -37.35 8.62 6.09
C LEU A 473 -38.29 9.82 6.13
N GLU A 474 -39.09 9.95 7.19
CA GLU A 474 -40.02 11.07 7.39
C GLU A 474 -39.29 12.41 7.45
N VAL A 475 -38.12 12.47 8.09
CA VAL A 475 -37.28 13.69 8.08
C VAL A 475 -36.90 14.09 6.66
N LEU A 476 -36.55 13.13 5.80
CA LEU A 476 -36.17 13.38 4.41
C LEU A 476 -37.38 13.82 3.57
N SER A 477 -38.50 13.11 3.69
CA SER A 477 -39.69 13.40 2.91
C SER A 477 -40.33 14.74 3.29
N GLN A 478 -40.34 15.11 4.58
CA GLN A 478 -40.79 16.42 5.07
C GLN A 478 -39.92 17.57 4.55
N ALA A 479 -38.64 17.33 4.29
CA ALA A 479 -37.73 18.30 3.68
C ALA A 479 -37.89 18.40 2.15
N GLY A 480 -38.77 17.59 1.55
CA GLY A 480 -39.07 17.61 0.13
C GLY A 480 -38.17 16.71 -0.72
N VAL A 481 -37.45 15.74 -0.14
CA VAL A 481 -36.74 14.71 -0.92
C VAL A 481 -37.75 13.92 -1.75
N ARG A 482 -37.52 13.81 -3.07
CA ARG A 482 -38.47 13.19 -4.02
C ARG A 482 -38.32 11.68 -4.15
N ALA A 483 -37.11 11.16 -3.92
CA ALA A 483 -36.81 9.73 -4.03
C ALA A 483 -35.73 9.29 -3.03
N VAL A 484 -35.84 8.07 -2.52
CA VAL A 484 -34.88 7.49 -1.57
C VAL A 484 -34.48 6.08 -1.98
N VAL A 485 -33.21 5.73 -1.80
CA VAL A 485 -32.69 4.36 -1.92
C VAL A 485 -32.04 3.90 -0.60
N HIS A 486 -32.32 2.68 -0.19
CA HIS A 486 -31.70 2.04 0.98
C HIS A 486 -31.63 0.52 0.81
N PRO A 487 -30.96 -0.25 1.67
CA PRO A 487 -30.88 -1.70 1.50
C PRO A 487 -32.22 -2.46 1.62
N GLY A 488 -33.13 -2.00 2.49
CA GLY A 488 -34.16 -2.86 3.06
C GLY A 488 -33.57 -3.96 3.99
N GLY A 489 -34.39 -4.94 4.36
CA GLY A 489 -34.04 -6.04 5.26
C GLY A 489 -34.38 -5.81 6.74
N SER A 490 -35.13 -4.75 7.08
CA SER A 490 -35.63 -4.56 8.45
C SER A 490 -36.89 -5.39 8.69
N MET A 491 -37.08 -5.90 9.92
CA MET A 491 -38.39 -6.43 10.34
C MET A 491 -39.53 -5.41 10.25
N ARG A 492 -39.21 -4.13 10.03
CA ARG A 492 -40.14 -3.00 9.97
C ARG A 492 -40.17 -2.29 8.62
N ASP A 493 -39.66 -2.91 7.57
CA ASP A 493 -39.64 -2.30 6.23
C ASP A 493 -41.03 -1.90 5.74
N GLU A 494 -42.08 -2.66 6.09
CA GLU A 494 -43.47 -2.30 5.75
C GLU A 494 -43.86 -0.93 6.31
N LEU A 495 -43.46 -0.60 7.54
CA LEU A 495 -43.77 0.70 8.16
C LEU A 495 -43.04 1.86 7.46
N VAL A 496 -41.79 1.63 7.05
CA VAL A 496 -41.00 2.61 6.29
C VAL A 496 -41.60 2.81 4.90
N THR A 497 -41.99 1.72 4.25
CA THR A 497 -42.65 1.72 2.94
C THR A 497 -43.99 2.44 2.98
N ASP A 498 -44.78 2.23 4.03
CA ASP A 498 -46.06 2.92 4.21
C ASP A 498 -45.88 4.41 4.47
N ALA A 499 -44.83 4.81 5.20
CA ALA A 499 -44.46 6.22 5.35
C ALA A 499 -44.05 6.86 4.00
N ALA A 500 -43.31 6.13 3.15
CA ALA A 500 -42.99 6.59 1.80
C ALA A 500 -44.24 6.80 0.94
N LYS A 501 -45.17 5.81 0.96
CA LYS A 501 -46.45 5.90 0.25
C LYS A 501 -47.29 7.07 0.74
N ALA A 502 -47.36 7.28 2.06
CA ALA A 502 -48.10 8.38 2.66
C ALA A 502 -47.52 9.76 2.26
N ALA A 503 -46.19 9.85 2.13
CA ALA A 503 -45.50 11.05 1.67
C ALA A 503 -45.51 11.23 0.14
N GLY A 504 -45.91 10.20 -0.62
CA GLY A 504 -45.92 10.22 -2.08
C GLY A 504 -44.54 10.24 -2.73
N ILE A 505 -43.51 9.73 -2.04
CA ILE A 505 -42.13 9.68 -2.55
C ILE A 505 -41.80 8.32 -3.18
N THR A 506 -40.84 8.30 -4.08
CA THR A 506 -40.27 7.07 -4.65
C THR A 506 -39.33 6.42 -3.64
N LEU A 507 -39.45 5.11 -3.41
CA LEU A 507 -38.57 4.36 -2.51
C LEU A 507 -38.08 3.06 -3.19
N TYR A 508 -36.76 2.89 -3.23
CA TYR A 508 -36.08 1.68 -3.71
C TYR A 508 -35.38 0.93 -2.57
N THR A 509 -35.41 -0.40 -2.64
CA THR A 509 -34.58 -1.29 -1.82
C THR A 509 -33.54 -2.02 -2.66
N THR A 510 -32.27 -2.03 -2.21
CA THR A 510 -31.14 -2.60 -2.97
C THR A 510 -30.77 -4.03 -2.57
N GLY A 511 -31.01 -4.42 -1.32
CA GLY A 511 -30.49 -5.69 -0.77
C GLY A 511 -29.00 -5.69 -0.42
N ALA A 512 -28.25 -4.64 -0.76
CA ALA A 512 -26.82 -4.46 -0.44
C ALA A 512 -26.63 -3.39 0.63
N ARG A 513 -25.53 -3.41 1.41
CA ARG A 513 -25.27 -2.46 2.51
C ARG A 513 -23.79 -2.09 2.56
N HIS A 514 -23.49 -0.80 2.75
CA HIS A 514 -22.12 -0.26 2.73
C HIS A 514 -21.77 0.46 4.03
N PHE A 515 -21.63 -0.28 5.14
CA PHE A 515 -21.14 0.31 6.38
C PHE A 515 -19.65 0.66 6.29
N ALA A 516 -19.27 1.85 6.76
CA ALA A 516 -17.89 2.31 6.81
C ALA A 516 -17.58 2.96 8.16
N HIS A 517 -16.45 2.60 8.78
CA HIS A 517 -16.04 3.11 10.10
C HIS A 517 -14.57 3.49 10.15
#